data_AF-A0A6B3I3M9-F1
#
_entry.id   AF-A0A6B3I3M9-F1
#
_cell.length_a   1.000
_cell.length_b   1.000
_cell.length_c   1.000
_cell.angle_alpha   90.00
_cell.angle_beta   90.00
_cell.angle_gamma   90.00
#
_symmetry.space_group_name_H-M   'P 1'
#
loop_
_entity.id
_entity.type
_entity.pdbx_description
1 polymer ?
#
loop_
_entity_poly.entity_id
_entity_poly.type
_entity_poly.pdbx_seq_one_letter_code
_entity_poly.pdbx_strand_id
1 'polypeptide(L)'
;NSDTWIKGLKDTCTFEGKTYCVPYYASARLAVYNKDMLKAGTGSDVLPQTEAEFLAAMDKVDAELGKKDKRASSLYFPGRYWYAAMSYV
;
A
#
# COMPACT_ATOMS: atom_id res chain seq x y z
N ASN A 1 5.04 15.03 -28.06
CA ASN A 1 4.31 14.70 -26.82
C ASN A 1 4.69 13.33 -26.30
N SER A 2 4.81 12.30 -27.15
CA SER A 2 5.19 10.94 -26.74
C SER A 2 6.50 10.84 -25.94
N ASP A 3 7.43 11.77 -26.11
CA ASP A 3 8.72 11.77 -25.41
C ASP A 3 8.62 12.12 -23.92
N THR A 4 7.49 12.66 -23.48
CA THR A 4 7.26 13.03 -22.08
C THR A 4 6.43 12.00 -21.31
N TRP A 5 6.07 10.87 -21.92
CA TRP A 5 5.34 9.82 -21.23
C TRP A 5 6.22 9.11 -20.20
N ILE A 6 5.66 8.82 -19.03
CA ILE A 6 6.36 7.98 -18.05
C ILE A 6 6.65 6.60 -18.64
N LYS A 7 7.82 6.04 -18.31
CA LYS A 7 8.34 4.80 -18.92
C LYS A 7 7.32 3.65 -18.87
N GLY A 8 6.66 3.45 -17.72
CA GLY A 8 5.68 2.38 -17.55
C GLY A 8 4.51 2.44 -18.54
N LEU A 9 4.05 3.64 -18.90
CA LEU A 9 2.97 3.82 -19.87
C LEU A 9 3.43 3.61 -21.31
N LYS A 10 4.64 4.06 -21.63
CA LYS A 10 5.24 3.87 -22.96
C LYS A 10 5.47 2.39 -23.24
N ASP A 11 6.01 1.66 -22.28
CA ASP A 11 6.32 0.23 -22.43
C ASP A 11 5.05 -0.60 -22.66
N THR A 12 3.95 -0.29 -21.96
CA THR A 12 2.67 -1.00 -22.14
C THR A 12 2.05 -0.83 -23.52
N CYS A 13 2.36 0.28 -24.21
CA CYS A 13 1.87 0.55 -25.55
C CYS A 13 2.87 0.21 -26.65
N THR A 14 4.05 -0.30 -26.30
CA THR A 14 5.13 -0.61 -27.24
C THR A 14 5.26 -2.11 -27.43
N PHE A 15 5.16 -2.57 -28.66
CA PHE A 15 5.44 -3.96 -29.04
C PHE A 15 6.39 -3.96 -30.25
N GLU A 16 7.45 -4.77 -30.20
CA GLU A 16 8.46 -4.83 -31.29
C GLU A 16 8.98 -3.46 -31.76
N GLY A 17 9.17 -2.52 -30.81
CA GLY A 17 9.68 -1.17 -31.10
C GLY A 17 8.66 -0.22 -31.74
N LYS A 18 7.39 -0.62 -31.87
CA LYS A 18 6.30 0.20 -32.40
C LYS A 18 5.25 0.49 -31.34
N THR A 19 4.72 1.71 -31.35
CA THR A 19 3.65 2.14 -30.44
C THR A 19 2.28 1.84 -31.05
N TYR A 20 1.44 1.10 -30.33
CA TYR A 20 0.11 0.67 -30.79
C TYR A 20 -1.05 1.32 -30.04
N CYS A 21 -0.80 2.01 -28.92
CA CYS A 21 -1.81 2.75 -28.19
C CYS A 21 -1.31 4.09 -27.65
N VAL A 22 -2.25 4.96 -27.31
CA VAL A 22 -1.99 6.19 -26.57
C VAL A 22 -2.36 5.92 -25.11
N PRO A 23 -1.39 5.89 -24.19
CA PRO A 23 -1.69 5.66 -22.78
C PRO A 23 -2.43 6.85 -22.19
N TYR A 24 -3.57 6.57 -21.54
CA TYR A 24 -4.48 7.59 -21.03
C TYR A 24 -4.34 7.82 -19.52
N TYR A 25 -4.23 6.75 -18.73
CA TYR A 25 -4.25 6.81 -17.27
C TYR A 25 -3.23 5.84 -16.65
N ALA A 26 -2.55 6.30 -15.60
CA ALA A 26 -1.70 5.47 -14.74
C ALA A 26 -2.16 5.59 -13.29
N SER A 27 -2.10 4.49 -12.55
CA SER A 27 -2.23 4.48 -11.10
C SER A 27 -1.12 3.65 -10.46
N ALA A 28 -0.80 3.98 -9.22
CA ALA A 28 0.11 3.21 -8.39
C ALA A 28 -0.61 2.77 -7.12
N ARG A 29 -0.13 1.70 -6.49
CA ARG A 29 -0.56 1.34 -5.13
C ARG A 29 0.12 2.29 -4.15
N LEU A 30 -0.65 2.88 -3.25
CA LEU A 30 -0.18 3.80 -2.22
C LEU A 30 -0.62 3.29 -0.85
N ALA A 31 0.25 3.41 0.14
CA ALA A 31 -0.10 3.18 1.54
C ALA A 31 -0.67 4.47 2.13
N VAL A 32 -1.88 4.40 2.67
CA VAL A 32 -2.51 5.48 3.45
C VAL A 32 -2.58 5.01 4.90
N TYR A 33 -2.01 5.77 5.83
CA TYR A 33 -1.89 5.36 7.22
C TYR A 33 -2.06 6.53 8.20
N ASN A 34 -2.47 6.21 9.42
CA ASN A 34 -2.56 7.17 10.52
C ASN A 34 -1.21 7.21 11.27
N LYS A 35 -0.52 8.36 11.17
CA LYS A 35 0.80 8.57 11.79
C LYS A 35 0.77 8.51 13.31
N ASP A 36 -0.25 9.07 13.94
CA ASP A 36 -0.37 9.07 15.40
C ASP A 36 -0.60 7.65 15.94
N MET A 37 -1.40 6.86 15.23
CA MET A 37 -1.62 5.45 15.55
C MET A 37 -0.31 4.64 15.43
N LEU A 38 0.43 4.83 14.34
CA LEU A 38 1.70 4.16 14.14
C LEU A 38 2.72 4.56 15.22
N LYS A 39 2.78 5.85 15.55
CA LYS A 39 3.66 6.39 16.59
C LYS A 39 3.29 5.89 17.97
N ALA A 40 2.00 5.78 18.29
CA ALA A 40 1.52 5.25 19.56
C ALA A 40 1.94 3.78 19.75
N GLY A 41 1.83 2.96 18.71
CA GLY A 41 2.24 1.55 18.78
C GLY A 41 3.75 1.33 18.75
N THR A 42 4.48 2.07 17.91
CA THR A 42 5.88 1.75 17.56
C THR A 42 6.91 2.72 18.12
N GLY A 43 6.49 3.91 18.55
CA GLY A 43 7.37 5.03 18.91
C GLY A 43 7.85 5.86 17.72
N SER A 44 7.53 5.48 16.47
CA SER A 44 7.92 6.17 15.23
C SER A 44 6.71 6.40 14.32
N ASP A 45 6.69 7.51 13.58
CA ASP A 45 5.70 7.76 12.52
C ASP A 45 6.20 7.40 11.12
N VAL A 46 7.42 6.83 11.02
CA VAL A 46 8.03 6.38 9.76
C VAL A 46 7.48 5.01 9.39
N LEU A 47 6.91 4.90 8.19
CA LEU A 47 6.39 3.65 7.66
C LEU A 47 7.54 2.65 7.37
N PRO A 48 7.46 1.41 7.88
CA PRO A 48 8.40 0.34 7.55
C PRO A 48 8.58 0.14 6.04
N GLN A 49 9.80 -0.22 5.62
CA GLN A 49 10.15 -0.38 4.20
C GLN A 49 10.23 -1.83 3.77
N THR A 50 10.27 -2.77 4.72
CA THR A 50 10.24 -4.21 4.46
C THR A 50 8.99 -4.84 5.05
N GLU A 51 8.57 -5.96 4.47
CA GLU A 51 7.41 -6.72 4.95
C GLU A 51 7.61 -7.20 6.39
N ALA A 52 8.79 -7.68 6.75
CA ALA A 52 9.10 -8.14 8.09
C ALA A 52 8.99 -7.00 9.13
N GLU A 53 9.53 -5.83 8.82
CA GLU A 53 9.40 -4.65 9.69
C GLU A 53 7.94 -4.17 9.75
N PHE A 54 7.21 -4.26 8.64
CA PHE A 54 5.79 -3.90 8.59
C PHE A 54 4.96 -4.78 9.51
N LEU A 55 5.10 -6.10 9.42
CA LEU A 55 4.37 -7.04 10.29
C LEU A 55 4.70 -6.81 11.77
N ALA A 56 5.98 -6.67 12.12
CA ALA A 56 6.39 -6.39 13.49
C ALA A 56 5.87 -5.03 14.02
N ALA A 57 5.75 -4.02 13.15
CA ALA A 57 5.14 -2.74 13.51
C ALA A 57 3.62 -2.88 13.73
N MET A 58 2.92 -3.63 12.87
CA MET A 58 1.48 -3.85 13.00
C MET A 58 1.14 -4.64 14.26
N ASP A 59 1.95 -5.63 14.66
CA ASP A 59 1.79 -6.34 15.93
C ASP A 59 1.82 -5.40 17.15
N LYS A 60 2.73 -4.42 17.14
CA LYS A 60 2.82 -3.41 18.21
C LYS A 60 1.63 -2.46 18.21
N VAL A 61 1.18 -2.05 17.02
CA VAL A 61 -0.02 -1.21 16.87
C VAL A 61 -1.26 -1.95 17.35
N ASP A 62 -1.43 -3.22 16.99
CA ASP A 62 -2.52 -4.07 17.45
C ASP A 62 -2.51 -4.22 18.98
N ALA A 63 -1.34 -4.45 19.57
CA ALA A 63 -1.20 -4.51 21.03
C ALA A 63 -1.59 -3.19 21.72
N GLU A 64 -1.23 -2.04 21.14
CA GLU A 64 -1.60 -0.73 21.68
C GLU A 64 -3.10 -0.46 21.57
N LEU A 65 -3.70 -0.70 20.40
CA LEU A 65 -5.13 -0.53 20.18
C LEU A 65 -5.96 -1.49 21.05
N GLY A 66 -5.47 -2.72 21.22
CA GLY A 66 -6.06 -3.77 22.04
C GLY A 66 -6.20 -3.42 23.51
N LYS A 67 -5.43 -2.44 24.03
CA LYS A 67 -5.59 -1.92 25.40
C LYS A 67 -6.96 -1.24 25.59
N LYS A 68 -7.53 -0.67 24.53
CA LYS A 68 -8.82 0.04 24.55
C LYS A 68 -9.96 -0.81 24.00
N ASP A 69 -9.76 -1.51 22.88
CA ASP A 69 -10.74 -2.43 22.30
C ASP A 69 -10.04 -3.66 21.73
N LYS A 70 -10.32 -4.83 22.29
CA LYS A 70 -9.75 -6.12 21.84
C LYS A 70 -10.16 -6.52 20.42
N ARG A 71 -11.15 -5.83 19.84
CA ARG A 71 -11.61 -6.04 18.45
C ARG A 71 -10.99 -5.04 17.47
N ALA A 72 -10.19 -4.09 17.96
CA ALA A 72 -9.48 -3.18 17.08
C ALA A 72 -8.42 -3.95 16.29
N SER A 73 -8.17 -3.49 15.06
CA SER A 73 -7.13 -4.01 14.18
C SER A 73 -6.27 -2.86 13.66
N SER A 74 -4.98 -3.13 13.49
CA SER A 74 -3.97 -2.29 12.86
C SER A 74 -4.26 -2.02 11.39
N LEU A 75 -5.08 -2.87 10.76
CA LEU A 75 -5.52 -2.74 9.37
C LEU A 75 -6.99 -2.30 9.28
N TYR A 76 -7.24 -1.25 8.49
CA TYR A 76 -8.58 -0.75 8.24
C TYR A 76 -9.16 -1.38 6.97
N PHE A 77 -9.99 -2.41 7.15
CA PHE A 77 -10.73 -3.03 6.04
C PHE A 77 -12.23 -2.80 6.17
N PRO A 78 -12.95 -2.59 5.04
CA PRO A 78 -14.39 -2.64 5.06
C PRO A 78 -14.88 -4.04 5.43
N GLY A 79 -16.03 -4.13 6.10
CA GLY A 79 -16.63 -5.41 6.47
C GLY A 79 -16.87 -6.30 5.25
N ARG A 80 -16.46 -7.58 5.34
CA ARG A 80 -16.52 -8.60 4.26
C ARG A 80 -15.65 -8.30 3.02
N TYR A 81 -14.42 -7.82 3.22
CA TYR A 81 -13.48 -7.56 2.13
C TYR A 81 -12.47 -8.70 1.92
N TRP A 82 -12.91 -9.80 1.31
CA TRP A 82 -12.07 -10.98 1.05
C TRP A 82 -10.92 -10.71 0.06
N TYR A 83 -11.07 -9.72 -0.83
CA TYR A 83 -10.03 -9.27 -1.75
C TYR A 83 -8.80 -8.68 -1.04
N ALA A 84 -8.89 -8.26 0.22
CA ALA A 84 -7.74 -7.77 0.98
C ALA A 84 -6.59 -8.78 1.01
N ALA A 85 -6.92 -10.05 1.24
CA ALA A 85 -5.95 -11.12 1.35
C ALA A 85 -5.28 -11.47 0.01
N MET A 86 -5.91 -11.15 -1.13
CA MET A 86 -5.33 -11.44 -2.45
C MET A 86 -4.04 -10.68 -2.76
N SER A 87 -3.70 -9.65 -1.97
CA SER A 87 -2.40 -8.99 -2.13
C SER A 87 -1.22 -9.85 -1.63
N TYR A 88 -1.50 -10.93 -0.88
CA TYR A 88 -0.51 -11.87 -0.34
C TYR A 88 -0.49 -13.24 -1.06
N VAL A 89 -1.28 -13.42 -2.12
CA VAL A 89 -1.41 -14.69 -2.88
C VAL A 89 -0.88 -14.53 -4.29
#